data_AF-A0A962N7L7-F1
#
_entry.id   AF-A0A962N7L7-F1
#
_cell.length_a   1.000
_cell.length_b   1.000
_cell.length_c   1.000
_cell.angle_alpha   90.00
_cell.angle_beta   90.00
_cell.angle_gamma   90.00
#
_symmetry.space_group_name_H-M   'P 1'
#
loop_
_entity.id
_entity.type
_entity.pdbx_description
1 polymer ?
#
loop_
_entity_poly.entity_id
_entity_poly.type
_entity_poly.pdbx_seq_one_letter_code
_entity_poly.pdbx_strand_id
1 'polypeptide(L)' 'MKLLCPMLTGLCLLTGGASALAQDFYDPTVLRQVAIQFDDANWETLLRQNYASETNIQADLTVDGTLYEDVGVRIRGNT' A
#
# COMPACT_ATOMS: atom_id res chain seq x y z
N MET A 1 -26.85 32.54 43.54
CA MET A 1 -27.71 31.57 44.28
C MET A 1 -28.84 31.13 43.37
N LYS A 2 -29.17 29.83 43.41
CA LYS A 2 -30.17 29.08 42.61
C LYS A 2 -29.53 28.34 41.42
N LEU A 3 -29.05 27.12 41.66
CA LEU A 3 -29.75 25.83 41.48
C LEU A 3 -29.44 25.31 40.05
N LEU A 4 -28.38 24.51 39.85
CA LEU A 4 -28.40 23.04 39.88
C LEU A 4 -29.68 22.45 39.26
N CYS A 5 -29.58 21.95 38.03
CA CYS A 5 -30.40 20.85 37.52
C CYS A 5 -29.48 19.88 36.74
N PRO A 6 -29.48 18.58 37.07
CA PRO A 6 -28.54 17.58 36.54
C PRO A 6 -29.16 16.79 35.36
N MET A 7 -28.32 15.92 34.78
CA MET A 7 -28.71 14.61 34.22
C MET A 7 -29.02 14.53 32.71
N LEU A 8 -28.32 13.57 32.07
CA LEU A 8 -28.67 12.84 30.84
C LEU A 8 -28.78 13.68 29.55
N THR A 9 -28.01 13.42 28.50
CA THR A 9 -28.15 12.19 27.71
C THR A 9 -26.93 12.06 26.79
N GLY A 10 -26.38 10.84 26.73
CA GLY A 10 -25.14 10.53 26.04
C GLY A 10 -25.14 10.91 24.56
N LEU A 11 -24.08 11.61 24.15
CA LEU A 11 -23.69 11.70 22.76
C LEU A 11 -23.14 10.32 22.37
N CYS A 12 -24.03 9.50 21.83
CA CYS A 12 -23.71 8.21 21.23
C CYS A 12 -22.67 8.44 20.12
N LEU A 13 -21.41 8.09 20.42
CA LEU A 13 -20.38 7.88 19.40
C LEU A 13 -20.85 6.71 18.54
N LEU A 14 -21.60 7.00 17.48
CA LEU A 14 -21.77 6.11 16.35
C LEU A 14 -20.43 6.01 15.65
N THR A 15 -19.50 5.25 16.24
CA THR A 15 -18.37 4.68 15.51
C THR A 15 -18.94 3.61 14.59
N GLY A 16 -19.56 4.06 13.50
CA GLY A 16 -19.81 3.21 12.34
C GLY A 16 -18.45 2.79 11.82
N GLY A 17 -17.98 1.62 12.27
CA GLY A 17 -16.84 0.96 11.68
C GLY A 17 -17.21 0.63 10.24
N ALA A 18 -16.84 1.50 9.31
CA ALA A 18 -16.67 1.11 7.94
C ALA A 18 -15.56 0.06 7.97
N SER A 19 -15.96 -1.21 8.02
CA SER A 19 -15.06 -2.29 7.64
C SER A 19 -14.65 -1.97 6.21
N ALA A 20 -13.48 -1.35 6.06
CA ALA A 20 -12.79 -1.32 4.80
C ALA A 20 -12.55 -2.79 4.48
N LEU A 21 -13.42 -3.37 3.64
CA LEU A 21 -13.14 -4.68 3.11
C LEU A 21 -11.88 -4.47 2.30
N ALA A 22 -10.76 -5.00 2.78
CA ALA A 22 -9.52 -4.96 2.03
C ALA A 22 -9.84 -5.52 0.65
N GLN A 23 -9.79 -4.68 -0.39
CA GLN A 23 -10.13 -5.11 -1.74
C GLN A 23 -9.19 -6.25 -2.09
N ASP A 24 -9.74 -7.41 -2.46
CA ASP A 24 -8.95 -8.57 -2.84
C ASP A 24 -7.99 -8.17 -3.97
N PHE A 25 -6.69 -8.29 -3.74
CA PHE A 25 -5.68 -7.92 -4.72
C PHE A 25 -5.87 -8.67 -6.04
N TYR A 26 -6.47 -9.87 -6.01
CA TYR A 26 -6.71 -10.73 -7.16
C TYR A 26 -8.14 -10.70 -7.72
N ASP A 27 -8.95 -9.69 -7.37
CA ASP A 27 -10.29 -9.52 -7.93
C ASP A 27 -10.23 -9.35 -9.47
N PRO A 28 -10.79 -10.29 -10.26
CA PRO A 28 -10.71 -10.24 -11.73
C PRO A 28 -11.56 -9.14 -12.35
N THR A 29 -12.42 -8.47 -11.57
CA THR A 29 -13.29 -7.37 -12.04
C THR A 29 -12.65 -5.99 -11.89
N VAL A 30 -11.48 -5.91 -11.24
CA VAL A 30 -10.80 -4.65 -10.93
C VAL A 30 -9.46 -4.58 -11.66
N LEU A 31 -9.25 -3.51 -12.44
CA LEU A 31 -7.93 -3.19 -13.00
C LEU A 31 -7.09 -2.49 -11.93
N ARG A 32 -6.07 -3.18 -11.42
CA ARG A 32 -5.13 -2.66 -10.42
C ARG A 32 -4.02 -1.84 -11.06
N GLN A 33 -3.67 -0.70 -10.47
CA GLN A 33 -2.50 0.06 -10.87
C GLN A 33 -1.33 -0.28 -9.95
N VAL A 34 -0.24 -0.76 -10.54
CA VAL A 34 1.04 -1.05 -9.86
C VAL A 34 2.11 -0.20 -10.52
N ALA A 35 2.64 0.79 -9.80
CA ALA A 35 3.70 1.68 -10.27
C ALA A 35 4.97 1.41 -9.46
N ILE A 36 6.09 1.21 -10.16
CA ILE A 36 7.41 0.99 -9.57
C ILE A 36 8.27 2.21 -9.90
N GLN A 37 8.84 2.84 -8.87
CA GLN A 37 9.78 3.94 -8.99
C GLN A 37 11.15 3.47 -8.51
N PHE A 38 12.12 3.39 -9.42
CA PHE A 38 13.49 3.03 -9.06
C PHE A 38 14.28 4.24 -8.57
N ASP A 39 15.18 4.01 -7.64
CA ASP A 39 16.06 5.03 -7.07
C ASP A 39 17.19 5.39 -8.05
N ASP A 40 17.70 4.38 -8.76
CA ASP A 40 18.83 4.48 -9.68
C ASP A 40 18.38 4.80 -11.12
N ALA A 41 18.99 5.80 -11.75
CA ALA A 41 18.70 6.15 -13.14
C ALA A 41 19.07 5.03 -14.15
N ASN A 42 20.03 4.16 -13.79
CA ASN A 42 20.48 3.02 -14.59
C ASN A 42 19.80 1.69 -14.19
N TRP A 43 18.64 1.74 -13.52
CA TRP A 43 17.89 0.59 -13.01
C TRP A 43 17.79 -0.58 -14.00
N GLU A 44 17.55 -0.31 -15.29
CA GLU A 44 17.38 -1.37 -16.28
C GLU A 44 18.65 -2.20 -16.46
N THR A 45 19.80 -1.53 -16.48
CA THR A 45 21.10 -2.19 -16.58
C THR A 45 21.38 -3.02 -15.33
N LEU A 46 21.07 -2.47 -14.15
CA LEU A 46 21.22 -3.17 -12.89
C LEU A 46 20.33 -4.42 -12.82
N LEU A 47 19.06 -4.35 -13.23
CA LEU A 47 18.17 -5.51 -13.28
C LEU A 47 18.74 -6.63 -14.16
N ARG A 48 19.27 -6.29 -15.34
CA ARG A 48 19.85 -7.26 -16.27
C ARG A 48 21.13 -7.89 -15.73
N GLN A 49 22.02 -7.08 -15.15
CA GLN A 49 23.26 -7.56 -14.55
C GLN A 49 23.01 -8.48 -13.34
N ASN A 50 21.97 -8.18 -12.57
CA ASN A 50 21.64 -8.92 -11.36
C ASN A 50 20.76 -10.16 -11.59
N TYR A 51 20.24 -10.37 -12.80
CA TYR A 51 19.31 -11.47 -13.12
C TYR A 51 19.83 -12.85 -12.69
N ALA A 52 21.06 -13.21 -13.11
CA ALA A 52 21.64 -14.52 -12.81
C ALA A 52 21.95 -14.71 -11.31
N SER A 53 22.24 -13.62 -10.60
CA SER A 53 22.51 -13.64 -9.16
C SER A 53 21.24 -13.60 -8.30
N GLU A 54 20.07 -13.38 -8.93
CA GLU A 54 18.79 -13.16 -8.25
C GLU A 54 18.80 -12.00 -7.25
N THR A 55 19.74 -11.07 -7.39
CA THR A 55 19.86 -9.90 -6.52
C THR A 55 18.75 -8.91 -6.82
N ASN A 56 18.07 -8.44 -5.78
CA ASN A 56 17.08 -7.38 -5.89
C ASN A 56 17.77 -6.02 -5.91
N ILE A 57 17.18 -5.07 -6.65
CA ILE A 57 17.53 -3.65 -6.56
C ILE A 57 16.41 -2.89 -5.85
N GLN A 58 16.76 -1.78 -5.21
CA GLN A 58 15.83 -0.98 -4.41
C GLN A 58 14.92 -0.13 -5.30
N ALA A 59 13.67 0.00 -4.86
CA ALA A 59 12.64 0.82 -5.49
C ALA A 59 11.53 1.09 -4.47
N ASP A 60 10.67 2.07 -4.80
CA ASP A 60 9.38 2.26 -4.17
C ASP A 60 8.27 1.66 -5.05
N LEU A 61 7.25 1.11 -4.41
CA LEU A 61 6.07 0.54 -5.06
C LEU A 61 4.81 1.30 -4.65
N THR A 62 4.01 1.75 -5.60
CA THR A 62 2.67 2.28 -5.35
C THR A 62 1.62 1.34 -5.92
N VAL A 63 0.72 0.84 -5.07
CA VAL A 63 -0.45 0.03 -5.47
C VAL A 63 -1.73 0.79 -5.13
N ASP A 64 -2.51 1.14 -6.16
CA ASP A 64 -3.76 1.90 -6.02
C ASP A 64 -3.65 3.12 -5.07
N GLY A 65 -2.54 3.86 -5.18
CA GLY A 65 -2.25 5.05 -4.37
C GLY A 65 -1.65 4.78 -2.98
N THR A 66 -1.50 3.51 -2.58
CA THR A 66 -0.78 3.13 -1.35
C THR A 66 0.70 2.95 -1.65
N LEU A 67 1.56 3.74 -0.98
CA LEU A 67 3.01 3.67 -1.10
C LEU A 67 3.59 2.58 -0.19
N TYR A 68 4.51 1.80 -0.75
CA TYR A 68 5.36 0.82 -0.09
C TYR A 68 6.80 1.19 -0.40
N GLU A 69 7.47 1.73 0.60
CA GLU A 69 8.86 2.19 0.50
C GLU A 69 9.84 1.01 0.60
N ASP A 70 11.04 1.17 0.03
CA ASP A 70 12.19 0.27 0.22
C ASP A 70 11.94 -1.19 -0.20
N VAL A 71 11.22 -1.41 -1.30
CA VAL A 71 10.98 -2.76 -1.84
C VAL A 71 12.15 -3.27 -2.68
N GLY A 72 12.30 -4.59 -2.75
CA GLY A 72 13.24 -5.26 -3.63
C GLY A 72 12.59 -5.70 -4.94
N VAL A 73 13.15 -5.28 -6.08
CA VAL A 73 12.69 -5.64 -7.42
C VAL A 73 13.74 -6.45 -8.18
N ARG A 74 13.30 -7.53 -8.84
CA ARG A 74 14.14 -8.34 -9.75
C ARG A 74 13.32 -8.92 -10.90
N ILE A 75 14.00 -9.27 -11.98
CA ILE A 75 13.41 -10.01 -13.09
C ILE A 75 13.15 -11.47 -12.65
N ARG A 76 11.98 -12.01 -13.02
CA ARG A 76 11.56 -13.40 -12.79
C ARG A 76 11.15 -14.03 -14.12
N GLY A 77 11.32 -15.35 -14.21
CA GLY A 77 10.98 -16.15 -15.38
C GLY A 77 12.15 -17.08 -15.72
N ASN A 78 11.87 -18.20 -16.39
CA ASN A 78 12.90 -18.98 -17.07
C ASN A 78 12.81 -18.64 -18.56
N THR A 79 13.94 -18.32 -19.17
CA THR A 79 14.13 -18.40 -20.62
C THR A 79 15.14 -19.51 -20.89
#